data_AF-A0A8F1A5I5-F1
#
_entry.id   AF-A0A8F1A5I5-F1
#
_cell.length_a   1.000
_cell.length_b   1.000
_cell.length_c   1.000
_cell.angle_alpha   90.00
_cell.angle_beta   90.00
_cell.angle_gamma   90.00
#
_symmetry.space_group_name_H-M   'P 1'
#
loop_
_entity.id
_entity.type
_entity.pdbx_description
1 polymer ?
#
loop_
_entity_poly.entity_id
_entity_poly.type
_entity_poly.pdbx_seq_one_letter_code
_entity_poly.pdbx_strand_id
1 'polypeptide(L)' 'MKEHNTQSQLVFLPYVFAVDPSGGEFYQMISGIEQRLLDRVKEALDEAGVAWIDPRTKERSKPAAADSVEGSDNA' A
#
# COMPACT_ATOMS: atom_id res chain seq x y z
N MET A 1 -26.03 -22.39 1.83
CA MET A 1 -25.39 -21.18 1.27
C MET A 1 -23.92 -21.24 1.67
N LYS A 2 -22.97 -21.31 0.74
CA LYS A 2 -21.54 -21.20 1.08
C LYS A 2 -21.25 -19.72 1.28
N GLU A 3 -20.89 -19.35 2.51
CA GLU A 3 -20.36 -18.01 2.79
C GLU A 3 -19.09 -17.85 1.98
N HIS A 4 -19.14 -17.03 0.93
CA HIS A 4 -17.93 -16.56 0.28
C HIS A 4 -17.27 -15.63 1.29
N ASN A 5 -16.30 -16.14 2.02
CA ASN A 5 -15.40 -15.33 2.82
C ASN A 5 -14.64 -14.46 1.82
N THR A 6 -15.12 -13.24 1.59
CA THR A 6 -14.47 -12.22 0.79
C THR A 6 -13.26 -11.74 1.58
N GLN A 7 -12.25 -12.61 1.73
CA GLN A 7 -11.00 -12.25 2.37
C GLN A 7 -10.45 -11.06 1.59
N SER A 8 -10.48 -9.89 2.22
CA SER A 8 -10.01 -8.66 1.61
C SER A 8 -8.54 -8.86 1.25
N GLN A 9 -8.22 -8.89 -0.04
CA GLN A 9 -6.84 -8.95 -0.49
C GLN A 9 -6.14 -7.65 -0.09
N LEU A 10 -5.11 -7.80 0.74
CA LEU A 10 -4.18 -6.75 1.12
C LEU A 10 -2.87 -7.00 0.38
N VAL A 11 -2.40 -6.02 -0.38
CA VAL A 11 -1.16 -6.11 -1.16
C VAL A 11 -0.08 -5.21 -0.55
N PHE A 12 1.14 -5.73 -0.44
CA PHE A 12 2.29 -4.90 -0.14
C PHE A 12 2.86 -4.36 -1.45
N LEU A 13 2.97 -3.04 -1.55
CA LEU A 13 3.54 -2.43 -2.74
C LEU A 13 5.02 -2.79 -2.89
N PRO A 14 5.51 -2.92 -4.14
CA PRO A 14 6.92 -3.19 -4.38
C PRO A 14 7.79 -2.08 -3.79
N TYR A 15 8.96 -2.46 -3.28
CA TYR A 15 9.93 -1.51 -2.77
C TYR A 15 10.61 -0.76 -3.93
N VAL A 16 10.41 0.55 -3.99
CA VAL A 16 11.07 1.47 -4.94
C VAL A 16 11.92 2.49 -4.19
N PHE A 17 13.19 2.65 -4.59
CA PHE A 17 14.08 3.62 -3.96
C PHE A 17 13.53 5.06 -4.04
N ALA A 18 13.70 5.82 -2.97
CA ALA A 18 13.39 7.24 -2.98
C ALA A 18 14.29 7.97 -3.98
N VAL A 19 13.76 9.02 -4.62
CA VAL A 19 14.55 9.87 -5.50
C VAL A 19 15.55 10.64 -4.63
N ASP A 20 16.84 10.39 -4.85
CA ASP A 20 17.92 11.14 -4.22
C ASP A 20 18.30 12.35 -5.09
N PRO A 21 18.00 13.59 -4.67
CA PRO A 21 18.32 14.79 -5.44
C PRO A 21 19.82 15.09 -5.53
N SER A 22 20.65 14.42 -4.71
CA SER A 22 22.11 14.52 -4.77
C SER A 22 22.75 13.47 -5.68
N GLY A 23 21.96 12.50 -6.16
CA GLY A 23 22.41 11.46 -7.09
C GLY A 23 22.66 11.99 -8.49
N GLY A 24 23.36 11.21 -9.33
CA GLY A 24 23.56 11.57 -10.74
C GLY A 24 22.24 11.66 -11.51
N GLU A 25 22.17 12.52 -12.53
CA GLU A 25 20.94 12.79 -13.31
C GLU A 25 20.26 11.51 -13.81
N PHE A 26 21.04 10.52 -14.26
CA PHE A 26 20.51 9.23 -14.70
C PHE A 26 19.80 8.47 -13.58
N TYR A 27 20.37 8.45 -12.37
CA TYR A 27 19.73 7.81 -11.21
C TYR A 27 18.46 8.53 -10.78
N GLN A 28 18.45 9.86 -10.84
CA GLN A 28 17.25 10.65 -10.57
C GLN A 28 16.15 10.36 -11.59
N MET A 29 16.51 10.25 -12.87
CA MET A 29 15.55 9.91 -13.94
C MET A 29 14.93 8.54 -13.72
N ILE A 30 15.74 7.50 -13.46
CA ILE A 30 15.25 6.14 -13.24
C ILE A 30 14.35 6.07 -12.01
N SER A 31 14.82 6.59 -10.87
CA SER A 31 14.02 6.60 -9.63
C SER A 31 12.71 7.38 -9.80
N GLY A 32 12.72 8.49 -10.55
CA GLY A 32 11.51 9.24 -10.87
C GLY A 32 10.51 8.46 -11.73
N ILE A 33 10.99 7.65 -12.68
CA ILE A 33 10.13 6.76 -13.48
C ILE A 33 9.52 5.67 -12.59
N GLU A 34 10.31 5.05 -11.72
CA GLU A 34 9.82 4.01 -10.81
C GLU A 34 8.77 4.55 -9.82
N GLN A 35 8.95 5.77 -9.30
CA GLN A 35 7.92 6.41 -8.45
C GLN A 35 6.61 6.61 -9.22
N ARG A 36 6.67 7.14 -10.46
CA ARG A 36 5.47 7.33 -11.29
C ARG A 36 4.77 6.02 -11.63
N LEU A 37 5.52 4.94 -11.83
CA LEU A 37 4.93 3.62 -12.05
C LEU A 37 4.24 3.12 -10.77
N LEU A 38 4.84 3.34 -9.61
CA LEU A 38 4.27 2.97 -8.33
C LEU A 38 2.95 3.72 -8.05
N ASP A 39 2.87 5.01 -8.38
CA ASP A 39 1.65 5.80 -8.24
C ASP A 39 0.52 5.24 -9.11
N ARG A 40 0.81 4.85 -10.36
CA ARG A 40 -0.18 4.19 -11.24
C ARG A 40 -0.65 2.85 -10.70
N VAL A 41 0.23 2.10 -10.04
CA VAL A 41 -0.14 0.83 -9.39
C VAL A 41 -1.07 1.10 -8.20
N LYS A 42 -0.82 2.15 -7.40
CA LYS A 42 -1.72 2.57 -6.32
C LYS A 42 -3.11 2.89 -6.86
N GLU A 43 -3.19 3.71 -7.91
CA GLU A 43 -4.45 4.07 -8.57
C GLU A 43 -5.19 2.83 -9.10
N ALA A 44 -4.50 1.92 -9.79
CA ALA A 44 -5.11 0.69 -10.31
C ALA A 44 -5.63 -0.24 -9.19
N LEU A 45 -4.93 -0.30 -8.04
CA LEU A 45 -5.39 -1.06 -6.88
C LEU A 45 -6.61 -0.41 -6.23
N ASP A 46 -6.64 0.92 -6.16
CA ASP A 46 -7.79 1.68 -5.65
C ASP A 46 -9.02 1.49 -6.55
N GLU A 47 -8.86 1.57 -7.87
CA GLU A 47 -9.90 1.28 -8.86
C GLU A 47 -10.41 -0.17 -8.76
N ALA A 48 -9.52 -1.12 -8.47
CA ALA A 48 -9.87 -2.52 -8.26
C ALA A 48 -10.46 -2.80 -6.86
N GLY A 49 -10.52 -1.81 -5.96
CA GLY A 49 -10.99 -1.95 -4.59
C GLY A 49 -10.05 -2.75 -3.66
N VAL A 50 -8.82 -2.99 -4.09
CA VAL A 50 -7.80 -3.79 -3.40
C VAL A 50 -7.07 -2.90 -2.39
N ALA A 51 -7.00 -3.36 -1.14
CA ALA A 51 -6.27 -2.63 -0.10
C ALA A 51 -4.75 -2.78 -0.31
N TRP A 52 -3.98 -1.73 -0.06
CA TRP A 52 -2.52 -1.79 -0.16
C TRP A 52 -1.79 -1.07 0.96
N ILE A 53 -0.54 -1.47 1.18
CA ILE A 53 0.41 -0.83 2.11
C ILE A 53 1.70 -0.50 1.36
N ASP A 54 2.12 0.75 1.42
CA ASP A 54 3.46 1.17 0.99
C ASP A 54 4.44 0.90 2.14
N PRO A 55 5.34 -0.10 2.03
CA PRO A 55 6.24 -0.45 3.13
C PRO A 55 7.27 0.64 3.44
N ARG A 56 7.51 1.57 2.50
CA ARG A 56 8.52 2.63 2.61
C ARG A 56 8.03 3.79 3.45
N THR A 57 6.81 4.24 3.16
CA THR A 57 6.18 5.40 3.80
C THR A 57 5.23 5.01 4.93
N LYS A 58 4.87 3.72 5.02
CA LYS A 58 3.79 3.19 5.88
C LYS A 58 2.40 3.71 5.52
N GLU A 59 2.26 4.33 4.35
CA GLU A 59 0.99 4.73 3.78
C GLU A 59 0.11 3.50 3.51
N ARG A 60 -1.20 3.65 3.71
CA ARG A 60 -2.19 2.59 3.49
C ARG A 60 -3.38 3.18 2.75
N SER A 61 -3.97 2.45 1.80
CA SER A 61 -5.16 2.92 1.08
C SER A 61 -6.44 2.88 1.91
N LYS A 62 -6.47 2.04 2.93
CA LYS A 62 -7.57 1.98 3.90
C LYS A 62 -6.99 2.21 5.30
N PRO A 63 -7.75 2.88 6.20
CA PRO A 63 -7.37 2.94 7.61
C PRO A 63 -7.05 1.54 8.11
N ALA A 64 -6.06 1.42 8.99
CA ALA A 64 -5.93 0.19 9.76
C ALA A 64 -7.31 -0.04 10.39
N ALA A 65 -7.91 -1.21 10.17
CA ALA A 65 -9.01 -1.63 11.02
C ALA A 65 -8.44 -1.48 12.43
N ALA A 66 -8.96 -0.49 13.19
CA ALA A 66 -8.63 -0.41 14.59
C ALA A 66 -8.86 -1.81 15.13
N ASP A 67 -7.90 -2.34 15.88
CA ASP A 67 -8.15 -3.53 16.68
C ASP A 67 -9.40 -3.21 17.50
N SER A 68 -10.56 -3.64 17.01
CA SER A 68 -11.75 -3.82 17.81
C SER A 68 -11.40 -4.99 18.71
N VAL A 69 -10.52 -4.74 19.69
CA VAL A 69 -10.55 -5.43 20.96
C VAL A 69 -11.91 -5.04 21.52
N GLU A 70 -12.92 -5.84 21.17
CA GLU A 70 -14.05 -6.06 22.04
C GLU A 70 -13.44 -6.34 23.41
N GLY A 71 -13.53 -5.36 24.31
CA GLY A 71 -13.42 -5.57 25.73
C GLY A 71 -14.57 -6.47 26.16
N SER A 72 -14.44 -7.75 25.87
CA SER A 72 -15.18 -8.82 26.50
C SER A 72 -14.36 -9.28 27.68
N ASP A 73 -14.55 -8.62 28.82
CA ASP A 73 -14.62 -9.37 30.08
C ASP A 73 -15.50 -8.60 31.05
N ASN A 74 -16.77 -8.97 31.05
CA ASN A 74 -17.71 -8.62 32.10
C ASN A 74 -17.64 -9.78 33.11
N ALA A 75 -16.95 -9.57 34.23
CA ALA A 75 -16.88 -10.48 35.36
C ALA A 75 -17.09 -9.70 36.66
#